data_AF-A0A354WSM6-F1
#
_entry.id   AF-A0A354WSM6-F1
#
_cell.length_a   1.000
_cell.length_b   1.000
_cell.length_c   1.000
_cell.angle_alpha   90.00
_cell.angle_beta   90.00
_cell.angle_gamma   90.00
#
_symmetry.space_group_name_H-M   'P 1'
#
loop_
_entity.id
_entity.type
_entity.pdbx_description
1 polymer ?
#
loop_
_entity_poly.entity_id
_entity_poly.type
_entity_poly.pdbx_seq_one_letter_code
_entity_poly.pdbx_strand_id
1 'polypeptide(L)' 'MTHFLLRLFVKNADQTGDPKVRAAVGTLSGIVGILCNFFLFLGKVIIGTLSGSVSITADAMNNLSDA' A
#
# COMPACT_ATOMS: atom_id res chain seq x y z
N MET A 1 -12.30 9.96 -6.26
CA MET A 1 -11.52 9.41 -5.13
C MET A 1 -10.03 9.36 -5.44
N THR A 2 -9.60 8.71 -6.53
CA THR A 2 -8.19 8.71 -7.00
C THR A 2 -7.61 10.11 -7.30
N HIS A 3 -8.43 11.02 -7.85
CA HIS A 3 -8.05 12.41 -8.14
C HIS A 3 -7.61 13.22 -6.89
N PHE A 4 -8.12 12.87 -5.69
CA PHE A 4 -7.83 13.63 -4.47
C PHE A 4 -6.48 13.22 -3.86
N LEU A 5 -6.18 11.91 -3.82
CA LEU A 5 -4.85 11.41 -3.42
C LEU A 5 -3.77 11.88 -4.39
N LEU A 6 -4.05 11.84 -5.70
CA LEU A 6 -3.11 12.33 -6.71
C LEU A 6 -2.81 13.82 -6.56
N ARG A 7 -3.81 14.66 -6.30
CA ARG A 7 -3.60 16.10 -6.14
C ARG A 7 -2.94 16.50 -4.81
N LEU A 8 -3.12 15.69 -3.77
CA LEU A 8 -2.54 15.93 -2.44
C LEU A 8 -1.05 15.53 -2.38
N PHE A 9 -0.65 14.47 -3.08
CA PHE A 9 0.71 13.94 -3.03
C PHE A 9 1.53 14.14 -4.31
N VAL A 10 0.89 14.32 -5.47
CA VAL A 10 1.57 14.61 -6.75
C VAL A 10 1.28 16.06 -7.15
N LYS A 11 2.26 16.92 -6.86
CA LYS A 11 2.28 18.29 -7.37
C LYS A 11 2.44 18.21 -8.89
N ASN A 12 1.43 18.67 -9.65
CA ASN A 12 1.28 18.57 -11.13
C ASN A 12 0.75 17.22 -11.70
N ALA A 13 -0.21 16.59 -11.02
CA ALA A 13 -0.87 15.36 -11.50
C ALA A 13 -1.55 15.46 -12.89
N ASP A 14 -1.85 16.66 -13.39
CA ASP A 14 -2.48 16.90 -14.70
C ASP A 14 -1.52 16.71 -15.90
N GLN A 15 -0.20 16.75 -15.70
CA GLN A 15 0.78 16.58 -16.78
C GLN A 15 1.21 15.11 -16.93
N THR A 16 0.26 14.26 -17.32
CA THR A 16 0.47 12.81 -17.52
C THR A 16 1.46 12.47 -18.66
N GLY A 17 1.79 13.45 -19.51
CA GLY A 17 2.76 13.32 -20.61
C GLY A 17 4.23 13.53 -20.21
N ASP A 18 4.50 14.08 -19.03
CA ASP A 18 5.89 14.34 -18.58
C ASP A 18 6.46 13.08 -17.87
N PRO A 19 7.58 12.52 -18.32
CA PRO A 19 8.23 11.39 -17.67
C PRO A 19 8.49 11.60 -16.17
N LYS A 20 8.74 12.85 -15.74
CA LYS A 20 8.98 13.18 -14.32
C LYS A 20 7.71 13.03 -13.48
N VAL A 21 6.57 13.45 -14.00
CA VAL A 21 5.26 13.28 -13.34
C VAL A 21 4.91 11.79 -13.29
N ARG A 22 5.16 11.05 -14.38
CA ARG A 22 4.91 9.61 -14.44
C ARG A 22 5.76 8.83 -13.42
N ALA A 23 7.03 9.21 -13.26
CA ALA A 23 7.90 8.63 -12.24
C ALA A 23 7.42 8.95 -10.83
N ALA A 24 7.07 10.21 -10.54
CA ALA A 24 6.56 10.63 -9.23
C ALA A 24 5.24 9.93 -8.86
N VAL A 25 4.31 9.80 -9.81
CA VAL A 25 3.06 9.04 -9.65
C VAL A 25 3.36 7.56 -9.40
N GLY A 26 4.30 6.97 -10.13
CA GLY A 26 4.71 5.58 -9.95
C GLY A 26 5.30 5.32 -8.56
N THR A 27 6.21 6.19 -8.09
CA THR A 27 6.80 6.11 -6.75
C THR A 27 5.74 6.24 -5.66
N LEU A 28 4.83 7.21 -5.80
CA LEU A 28 3.73 7.38 -4.86
C LEU A 28 2.81 6.15 -4.82
N SER A 29 2.43 5.64 -6.00
CA SER A 29 1.59 4.44 -6.09
C SER A 29 2.27 3.22 -5.47
N GLY A 30 3.59 3.10 -5.64
CA GLY A 30 4.39 2.06 -4.98
C GLY A 30 4.37 2.18 -3.46
N ILE A 31 4.65 3.37 -2.93
CA ILE A 31 4.64 3.62 -1.47
C ILE A 31 3.25 3.38 -0.88
N VAL A 32 2.19 3.88 -1.54
CA VAL A 32 0.81 3.66 -1.10
C VAL A 32 0.44 2.18 -1.16
N GLY A 33 0.88 1.46 -2.19
CA GLY A 33 0.71 0.01 -2.32
C GLY A 33 1.36 -0.75 -1.16
N ILE A 34 2.63 -0.45 -0.86
CA ILE A 34 3.39 -1.04 0.26
C ILE A 34 2.69 -0.75 1.58
N LEU A 35 2.29 0.51 1.83
CA LEU A 35 1.58 0.89 3.05
C LEU A 35 0.25 0.15 3.18
N CYS A 36 -0.52 0.05 2.11
CA CYS A 36 -1.80 -0.66 2.12
C CYS A 36 -1.62 -2.14 2.44
N ASN A 37 -0.63 -2.80 1.82
CA ASN A 37 -0.30 -4.20 2.10
C ASN A 37 0.21 -4.39 3.53
N PHE A 38 1.01 -3.45 4.04
CA PHE A 38 1.48 -3.46 5.41
C PHE A 38 0.32 -3.32 6.43
N PHE A 39 -0.65 -2.44 6.18
CA PHE A 39 -1.83 -2.34 7.05
C PHE A 39 -2.69 -3.60 7.01
N LEU A 40 -2.86 -4.24 5.84
CA LEU A 40 -3.55 -5.52 5.72
C LEU A 40 -2.83 -6.63 6.49
N PHE A 41 -1.50 -6.68 6.38
CA PHE A 41 -0.65 -7.57 7.17
C PHE A 41 -0.86 -7.34 8.67
N LEU A 42 -0.75 -6.09 9.13
CA LEU A 42 -0.87 -5.74 10.55
C LEU A 42 -2.24 -6.09 11.11
N GLY A 43 -3.31 -5.85 10.34
CA GLY A 43 -4.67 -6.27 10.70
C GLY A 43 -4.79 -7.78 10.88
N LYS A 44 -4.24 -8.57 9.95
CA LYS A 44 -4.21 -10.04 10.07
C LYS A 44 -3.41 -10.50 11.28
N VAL A 45 -2.26 -9.90 11.58
CA VAL A 45 -1.45 -10.25 12.78
C VAL A 45 -2.21 -9.95 14.06
N ILE A 46 -2.85 -8.78 14.16
CA ILE A 46 -3.64 -8.40 15.35
C ILE A 46 -4.82 -9.36 15.54
N ILE A 47 -5.57 -9.67 14.48
CA ILE A 47 -6.69 -10.62 14.54
C ILE A 47 -6.21 -12.04 14.84
N GLY A 48 -5.09 -12.46 14.23
CA GLY A 48 -4.51 -13.79 14.43
C GLY A 48 -3.99 -14.01 15.85
N THR A 49 -3.35 -12.98 16.44
CA THR A 49 -2.91 -12.99 17.84
C THR A 49 -4.08 -12.96 18.81
N LEU A 50 -5.09 -12.13 18.58
CA LEU A 50 -6.32 -12.10 19.41
C LEU A 50 -7.11 -13.40 19.34
N SER A 51 -7.18 -14.03 18.16
CA SER A 51 -7.87 -15.31 17.95
C SER A 51 -7.04 -16.53 18.39
N GLY A 52 -5.77 -16.35 18.77
CA GLY A 52 -4.84 -17.47 19.05
C GLY A 52 -4.59 -18.38 17.84
N SER A 53 -4.88 -17.92 16.63
CA SER A 53 -4.83 -18.74 15.42
C SER A 53 -3.47 -18.62 14.72
N VAL A 54 -2.68 -19.67 14.84
CA VAL A 54 -1.37 -19.80 14.15
C VAL A 54 -1.54 -19.74 12.63
N SER A 55 -2.67 -20.22 12.10
CA SER A 55 -2.97 -20.18 10.66
C SER A 55 -3.15 -18.75 10.14
N ILE A 56 -3.82 -17.87 10.90
CA ILE A 56 -4.03 -16.47 10.49
C ILE A 56 -2.71 -15.68 10.56
N THR A 57 -1.89 -15.94 11.57
CA THR A 57 -0.56 -15.32 11.69
C THR A 57 0.40 -15.80 10.58
N ALA A 58 0.35 -17.08 10.21
CA ALA A 58 1.13 -17.61 9.08
C ALA A 58 0.69 -17.01 7.74
N ASP A 59 -0.62 -16.83 7.53
CA ASP A 59 -1.19 -16.18 6.35
C ASP A 59 -0.83 -14.70 6.28
N ALA A 60 -0.75 -14.03 7.44
CA ALA A 60 -0.21 -12.68 7.53
C ALA A 60 1.26 -12.65 7.09
N MET A 61 2.10 -13.54 7.61
CA MET A 61 3.52 -13.57 7.28
C MET A 61 3.80 -13.85 5.80
N ASN A 62 2.96 -14.67 5.18
CA ASN A 62 2.98 -14.87 3.73
C ASN A 62 2.68 -13.55 2.98
N ASN A 63 1.65 -12.83 3.41
CA ASN A 63 1.26 -11.54 2.84
C ASN A 63 2.29 -10.40 3.06
N LEU A 64 3.19 -10.54 4.04
CA LEU A 64 4.33 -9.65 4.24
C LEU A 64 5.49 -9.98 3.30
N SER A 65 5.72 -11.27 3.03
CA SER A 65 6.83 -11.71 2.16
C SER A 65 6.56 -11.45 0.67
N ASP A 66 5.29 -11.26 0.29
CA ASP A 66 4.87 -10.93 -1.07
C ASP A 66 4.78 -9.40 -1.32
N ALA A 67 4.89 -8.60 -0.26
CA ALA A 67 4.93 -7.14 -0.28
C ALA A 67 6.37 -6.60 -0.40
#